data_AF-A0A8S2S2W9-F1
#
_entry.id   AF-A0A8S2S2W9-F1
#
_cell.length_a   1.000
_cell.length_b   1.000
_cell.length_c   1.000
_cell.angle_alpha   90.00
_cell.angle_beta   90.00
_cell.angle_gamma   90.00
#
_symmetry.space_group_name_H-M   'P 1'
#
loop_
_entity.id
_entity.type
_entity.pdbx_description
1 polymer ?
#
loop_
_entity_poly.entity_id
_entity_poly.type
_entity_poly.pdbx_seq_one_letter_code
_entity_poly.pdbx_strand_id
1 'polypeptide(L)'
;MSELTCLNDASVLYNLKERYYSGLIYTYSGLFCVVVNPYKRLPIYSENVIEMYKGKKHEQMPPHIFAIAGDAYRLMLQNREDQSILCT
;
A
#
# COMPACT_ATOMS: atom_id res chain seq x y z
N MET A 1 2.38 9.15 -2.97
CA MET A 1 2.82 10.44 -2.39
C MET A 1 4.16 10.91 -2.95
N SER A 2 5.02 10.02 -3.45
CA SER A 2 6.27 10.40 -4.13
C SER A 2 6.09 11.17 -5.45
N GLU A 3 4.89 11.14 -6.04
CA GLU A 3 4.57 11.84 -7.29
C GLU A 3 3.98 13.25 -7.09
N LEU A 4 3.88 13.75 -5.85
CA LEU A 4 3.37 15.09 -5.59
C LEU A 4 4.39 16.14 -6.05
N THR A 5 3.98 17.05 -6.95
CA THR A 5 4.82 18.17 -7.42
C THR A 5 5.28 19.07 -6.27
N CYS A 6 4.42 19.27 -5.27
CA CYS A 6 4.71 20.05 -4.07
C CYS A 6 4.66 19.15 -2.83
N LEU A 7 5.81 18.63 -2.40
CA LEU A 7 5.93 17.79 -1.21
C LEU A 7 6.12 18.65 0.04
N ASN A 8 5.01 18.97 0.71
CA ASN A 8 4.99 19.63 2.02
C ASN A 8 3.95 18.97 2.94
N ASP A 9 4.03 19.25 4.24
CA ASP A 9 3.18 18.64 5.26
C ASP A 9 1.68 18.85 4.99
N ALA A 10 1.30 20.04 4.53
CA ALA A 10 -0.08 20.36 4.21
C ALA A 10 -0.60 19.55 3.00
N SER A 11 0.21 19.39 1.95
CA SER A 11 -0.10 18.57 0.78
C SER A 11 -0.27 17.09 1.15
N VAL A 12 0.61 16.56 2.01
CA VAL A 12 0.55 15.17 2.49
C VAL A 12 -0.71 14.96 3.33
N LEU A 13 -0.98 15.84 4.28
CA LEU A 13 -2.19 15.80 5.11
C LEU A 13 -3.45 15.85 4.25
N TYR A 14 -3.49 16.78 3.28
CA TYR A 14 -4.63 16.93 2.37
C TYR A 14 -4.85 15.66 1.55
N ASN A 15 -3.79 15.08 0.97
CA ASN A 15 -3.91 13.87 0.17
C ASN A 15 -4.41 12.68 0.99
N LEU A 16 -3.85 12.46 2.19
CA LEU A 16 -4.27 11.39 3.08
C LEU A 16 -5.73 11.58 3.54
N LYS A 17 -6.13 12.81 3.84
CA LYS A 17 -7.50 13.15 4.24
C LYS A 17 -8.51 12.82 3.13
N GLU A 18 -8.28 13.28 1.91
CA GLU A 18 -9.20 13.04 0.78
C GLU A 18 -9.31 11.55 0.43
N ARG A 19 -8.17 10.83 0.45
CA ARG A 19 -8.15 9.38 0.23
C ARG A 19 -8.91 8.63 1.31
N TYR A 20 -8.72 9.01 2.58
CA TYR A 20 -9.43 8.41 3.72
C TYR A 20 -10.94 8.57 3.61
N TYR A 21 -11.42 9.78 3.28
CA TYR A 21 -12.85 10.02 3.06
C TYR A 21 -13.41 9.27 1.86
N SER A 22 -12.58 9.00 0.85
CA SER A 22 -12.92 8.14 -0.29
C SER A 22 -12.82 6.63 0.00
N GLY A 23 -12.46 6.22 1.23
CA GLY A 23 -12.32 4.81 1.62
C GLY A 23 -11.00 4.15 1.17
N LEU A 24 -10.04 4.93 0.68
CA LEU A 24 -8.73 4.45 0.24
C LEU A 24 -7.70 4.58 1.37
N ILE A 25 -7.67 3.58 2.25
CA ILE A 25 -6.87 3.65 3.49
C ILE A 25 -5.37 3.41 3.30
N TYR A 26 -4.97 2.71 2.24
CA TYR A 26 -3.58 2.44 1.90
C TYR A 26 -3.07 3.46 0.90
N THR A 27 -1.88 4.03 1.14
CA THR A 27 -1.28 5.02 0.25
C THR A 27 0.23 4.78 0.15
N TYR A 28 0.75 4.58 -1.07
CA TYR A 28 2.20 4.50 -1.29
C TYR A 28 2.89 5.84 -1.06
N SER A 29 4.05 5.81 -0.40
CA SER A 29 4.91 6.94 -0.13
C SER A 29 6.36 6.57 -0.44
N GLY A 30 6.69 6.55 -1.73
CA GLY A 30 7.97 6.02 -2.19
C GLY A 30 8.08 4.53 -1.86
N LEU A 31 9.03 4.20 -0.99
CA LEU A 31 9.35 2.83 -0.59
C LEU A 31 8.41 2.25 0.49
N PHE A 32 7.65 3.09 1.18
CA PHE A 32 6.79 2.67 2.29
C PHE A 32 5.31 2.87 1.96
N CYS A 33 4.44 2.28 2.79
CA CYS A 33 3.00 2.46 2.69
C CYS A 33 2.47 3.08 3.98
N VAL A 34 1.71 4.15 3.84
CA VAL A 34 0.98 4.79 4.94
C VAL A 34 -0.43 4.23 4.97
N VAL A 35 -0.88 3.85 6.16
CA VAL A 35 -2.21 3.28 6.39
C VAL A 35 -2.92 4.05 7.49
N VAL A 36 -4.13 4.52 7.21
CA VAL A 36 -4.97 5.20 8.21
C VAL A 36 -6.11 4.27 8.61
N ASN A 37 -6.18 3.88 9.89
CA ASN A 37 -7.20 2.96 10.39
C ASN A 37 -8.62 3.56 10.21
N PRO A 38 -9.52 2.92 9.44
CA PRO A 38 -10.85 3.45 9.19
C PRO A 38 -11.86 3.15 10.29
N TYR A 39 -11.51 2.33 11.30
CA TYR A 39 -12.40 1.84 12.36
C TYR A 39 -13.72 1.22 11.84
N LYS A 40 -13.71 0.74 10.59
CA LYS A 40 -14.83 0.06 9.93
C LYS A 40 -14.30 -1.08 9.06
N ARG A 41 -15.14 -2.10 8.85
CA ARG A 41 -14.82 -3.20 7.94
C ARG A 41 -15.02 -2.73 6.50
N LEU A 42 -13.94 -2.76 5.72
CA LEU A 42 -13.98 -2.49 4.29
C LEU A 42 -14.01 -3.82 3.50
N PRO A 43 -14.73 -3.90 2.37
CA PRO A 43 -14.81 -5.11 1.55
C PRO A 43 -13.55 -5.31 0.68
N ILE A 44 -12.37 -5.03 1.23
CA ILE A 44 -11.06 -5.10 0.54
C ILE A 44 -10.28 -6.38 0.88
N TYR A 45 -10.79 -7.18 1.82
CA TYR A 45 -10.19 -8.45 2.21
C TYR A 45 -11.11 -9.60 1.76
N SER A 46 -10.84 -10.14 0.58
CA SER A 46 -11.54 -11.33 0.05
C SER A 46 -10.60 -12.13 -0.85
N GLU A 47 -10.93 -13.39 -1.11
CA GLU A 47 -10.16 -14.27 -2.01
C GLU A 47 -10.04 -13.69 -3.42
N ASN A 48 -11.12 -13.10 -3.94
CA ASN A 48 -11.11 -12.42 -5.23
C ASN A 48 -10.06 -11.31 -5.29
N VAL A 49 -9.95 -10.51 -4.21
CA VAL A 49 -8.93 -9.46 -4.12
C VAL A 49 -7.53 -10.07 -4.02
N ILE A 50 -7.34 -11.16 -3.27
CA ILE A 50 -6.03 -11.84 -3.20
C ILE A 50 -5.57 -12.27 -4.61
N GLU A 51 -6.43 -12.94 -5.37
CA GLU A 51 -6.10 -13.41 -6.72
C GLU A 51 -5.83 -12.26 -7.70
N MET A 52 -6.49 -11.10 -7.53
CA MET A 52 -6.17 -9.91 -8.34
C MET A 52 -4.75 -9.39 -8.10
N TYR A 53 -4.22 -9.49 -6.87
CA TYR A 53 -2.90 -8.96 -6.51
C TYR A 53 -1.76 -9.97 -6.74
N LYS A 54 -2.08 -11.26 -6.79
CA LYS A 54 -1.09 -12.34 -6.94
C LYS A 54 -0.31 -12.21 -8.26
N GLY A 55 1.01 -12.21 -8.16
CA GLY A 55 1.92 -12.12 -9.32
C GLY A 55 1.95 -10.75 -10.02
N LYS A 56 1.25 -9.74 -9.50
CA LYS A 56 1.31 -8.36 -10.01
C LYS A 56 2.45 -7.59 -9.34
N LYS A 57 3.04 -6.64 -10.07
CA LYS A 57 3.97 -5.65 -9.49
C LYS A 57 3.17 -4.56 -8.77
N HIS A 58 3.72 -3.95 -7.72
CA HIS A 58 3.01 -2.87 -7.00
C HIS A 58 2.62 -1.67 -7.89
N GLU A 59 3.36 -1.38 -8.98
CA GLU A 59 3.00 -0.29 -9.90
C GLU A 59 1.71 -0.58 -10.69
N GLN A 60 1.33 -1.85 -10.83
CA GLN A 60 0.19 -2.28 -11.65
C GLN A 60 -1.13 -2.32 -10.87
N MET A 61 -1.06 -2.23 -9.53
CA MET A 61 -2.21 -2.39 -8.65
C MET A 61 -2.29 -1.22 -7.67
N PRO A 62 -3.50 -0.81 -7.23
CA PRO A 62 -3.62 0.24 -6.24
C PRO A 62 -2.99 -0.20 -4.91
N PRO A 63 -2.52 0.76 -4.08
CA PRO A 63 -1.87 0.44 -2.82
C PRO A 63 -2.72 -0.47 -1.94
N HIS A 64 -2.14 -1.58 -1.51
CA HIS A 64 -2.79 -2.54 -0.63
C HIS A 64 -1.73 -3.41 0.08
N ILE A 65 -2.07 -3.94 1.26
CA ILE A 65 -1.15 -4.81 2.01
C ILE A 65 -0.75 -6.07 1.24
N PHE A 66 -1.64 -6.60 0.38
CA PHE A 66 -1.34 -7.76 -0.46
C PHE A 66 -0.24 -7.50 -1.49
N ALA A 67 -0.16 -6.28 -2.04
CA ALA A 67 0.95 -5.92 -2.93
C ALA A 67 2.28 -5.92 -2.18
N ILE A 68 2.32 -5.34 -0.97
CA ILE A 68 3.53 -5.27 -0.14
C ILE A 68 4.01 -6.66 0.26
N ALA A 69 3.08 -7.51 0.72
CA ALA A 69 3.38 -8.90 1.08
C ALA A 69 3.85 -9.71 -0.14
N GLY A 70 3.19 -9.52 -1.30
CA GLY A 70 3.57 -10.17 -2.55
C GLY A 70 4.96 -9.76 -3.05
N ASP A 71 5.31 -8.48 -2.93
CA ASP A 71 6.62 -7.98 -3.31
C ASP A 71 7.72 -8.48 -2.38
N ALA A 72 7.50 -8.47 -1.06
CA ALA A 72 8.44 -9.05 -0.10
C ALA A 72 8.68 -10.54 -0.39
N TYR A 73 7.62 -11.30 -0.65
CA TYR A 73 7.74 -12.71 -1.02
C TYR A 73 8.53 -12.91 -2.33
N ARG A 74 8.23 -12.10 -3.36
CA ARG A 74 8.96 -12.16 -4.64
C ARG A 74 10.44 -11.84 -4.45
N LEU A 75 10.77 -10.79 -3.71
CA LEU A 75 12.15 -10.37 -3.45
C LEU A 75 12.91 -11.42 -2.63
N MET A 76 12.26 -12.04 -1.64
CA MET A 76 12.84 -13.16 -0.88
C MET A 76 13.27 -14.30 -1.81
N LEU A 77 12.42 -14.71 -2.76
CA LEU A 77 12.72 -15.77 -3.71
C LEU A 77 13.78 -15.38 -4.75
N GLN A 78 13.76 -14.13 -5.22
CA GLN A 78 14.69 -13.64 -6.25
C GLN A 78 16.09 -13.39 -5.70
N ASN A 79 16.18 -12.71 -4.55
CA ASN A 79 17.45 -12.29 -3.96
C ASN A 79 18.04 -13.37 -3.04
N ARG A 80 17.22 -14.35 -2.61
CA ARG A 80 17.59 -15.37 -1.61
C ARG A 80 18.04 -14.75 -0.28
N GLU A 81 17.37 -13.68 0.11
CA GLU A 81 17.61 -12.95 1.35
C GLU A 81 16.32 -12.86 2.16
N ASP A 82 16.43 -13.04 3.48
CA ASP A 82 15.30 -12.92 4.40
C ASP A 82 14.70 -11.51 4.36
N GLN A 83 13.38 -11.44 4.43
CA GLN A 83 12.63 -10.17 4.38
C GLN A 83 11.89 -9.96 5.70
N SER A 84 11.77 -8.70 6.12
CA SER A 84 11.00 -8.31 7.29
C SER A 84 10.04 -7.16 6.95
N ILE A 85 8.85 -7.16 7.54
CA ILE A 85 7.87 -6.09 7.42
C ILE A 85 7.70 -5.47 8.80
N LEU A 86 8.06 -4.19 8.92
CA LEU A 86 7.92 -3.42 10.15
C LEU A 86 6.64 -2.58 10.10
N CYS A 87 5.79 -2.73 11.12
CA CYS A 87 4.60 -1.90 11.32
C CYS A 87 4.89 -0.87 12.42
N THR A 88 4.73 0.41 12.12
CA THR A 88 4.94 1.56 13.02
C THR A 88 3.65 2.32 13.29
#